data_AF-M5ENC1-F1
#
_entry.id   AF-M5ENC1-F1
#
_cell.length_a   1.000
_cell.length_b   1.000
_cell.length_c   1.000
_cell.angle_alpha   90.00
_cell.angle_beta   90.00
_cell.angle_gamma   90.00
#
_symmetry.space_group_name_H-M   'P 1'
#
loop_
_entity.id
_entity.type
_entity.pdbx_description
1 polymer ?
#
loop_
_entity_poly.entity_id
_entity_poly.type
_entity_poly.pdbx_seq_one_letter_code
_entity_poly.pdbx_strand_id
1 'polypeptide(L)'
;MTRATRFAMLAGCAALLYLIFLVGIVPVPLVPASVADAVLPTLPWWVLVSTGAYLLFQVGWGLYNFNDTPQAYDELLLDIKTAKDYLRERGVSVDA
;
A
#
# COMPACT_ATOMS: atom_id res chain seq x y z
N MET A 1 12.94 19.55 -1.22
CA MET A 1 11.56 19.12 -1.52
C MET A 1 11.29 17.82 -0.76
N THR A 2 10.33 17.79 0.16
CA THR A 2 9.96 16.53 0.84
C THR A 2 9.21 15.62 -0.14
N ARG A 3 9.16 14.31 0.13
CA ARG A 3 8.40 13.35 -0.69
C ARG A 3 6.93 13.76 -0.81
N ALA A 4 6.35 14.24 0.28
CA ALA A 4 4.98 14.75 0.33
C ALA A 4 4.78 15.99 -0.54
N THR A 5 5.70 16.97 -0.49
CA THR A 5 5.61 18.18 -1.34
C THR A 5 5.69 17.83 -2.82
N ARG A 6 6.56 16.89 -3.20
CA ARG A 6 6.69 16.45 -4.60
C ARG A 6 5.42 15.77 -5.10
N PHE A 7 4.81 14.92 -4.26
CA PHE A 7 3.54 14.27 -4.57
C PHE A 7 2.40 15.30 -4.70
N ALA A 8 2.26 16.19 -3.72
CA ALA A 8 1.23 17.21 -3.72
C ALA A 8 1.31 18.13 -4.96
N MET A 9 2.54 18.51 -5.36
CA MET A 9 2.74 19.32 -6.55
C MET A 9 2.32 18.58 -7.84
N LEU A 10 2.72 17.31 -8.00
CA LEU A 10 2.33 16.50 -9.16
C LEU A 10 0.82 16.24 -9.20
N ALA A 11 0.23 15.87 -8.06
CA ALA A 11 -1.21 15.63 -7.95
C ALA A 11 -2.01 16.91 -8.23
N GLY A 12 -1.55 18.06 -7.72
CA GLY A 12 -2.15 19.36 -7.99
C GLY A 12 -2.10 19.73 -9.47
N CYS A 13 -0.95 19.56 -10.12
CA CYS A 13 -0.83 19.77 -11.57
C CYS A 13 -1.76 18.84 -12.37
N ALA A 14 -1.82 17.57 -12.02
CA ALA A 14 -2.72 16.61 -12.67
C ALA A 14 -4.20 16.96 -12.47
N ALA A 15 -4.58 17.38 -11.26
CA ALA A 15 -5.94 17.81 -10.95
C ALA A 15 -6.33 19.08 -11.72
N LEU A 16 -5.42 20.06 -11.83
CA LEU A 16 -5.66 21.27 -12.64
C LEU A 16 -5.84 20.93 -14.11
N LEU A 17 -4.99 20.06 -14.67
CA LEU A 17 -5.13 19.59 -16.05
C LEU A 17 -6.46 18.86 -16.26
N TYR A 18 -6.85 18.00 -15.32
CA TYR A 18 -8.15 17.33 -15.35
C TYR A 18 -9.32 18.33 -15.36
N LEU A 19 -9.29 19.37 -14.52
CA LEU A 19 -10.34 20.39 -14.48
C LEU A 19 -10.44 21.19 -15.79
N ILE A 20 -9.30 21.48 -16.44
CA ILE A 20 -9.27 22.13 -17.76
C ILE A 20 -10.02 21.28 -18.80
N PHE A 21 -9.83 19.96 -18.79
CA PHE A 21 -10.55 19.04 -19.67
C PHE A 21 -12.02 18.88 -19.27
N LEU A 22 -12.33 18.81 -17.97
CA LEU A 22 -13.69 18.61 -17.47
C LEU A 22 -14.62 19.81 -17.77
N VAL A 23 -14.10 21.03 -17.72
CA VAL A 23 -14.87 22.25 -18.06
C VAL A 23 -14.93 22.47 -19.59
N GLY A 24 -14.16 21.70 -20.37
CA GLY A 24 -14.15 21.81 -21.83
C GLY A 24 -13.39 23.03 -22.36
N ILE A 25 -12.46 23.60 -21.58
CA ILE A 25 -11.61 24.72 -22.03
C ILE A 25 -10.70 24.27 -23.20
N VAL A 26 -10.26 23.02 -23.16
CA VAL A 26 -9.47 22.38 -24.21
C VAL A 26 -10.13 21.05 -24.59
N PRO A 27 -10.37 20.77 -25.87
CA PRO A 27 -10.90 19.48 -26.29
C PRO A 27 -9.90 18.37 -26.02
N VAL A 28 -10.39 17.21 -25.60
CA VAL A 28 -9.54 16.02 -25.42
C VAL A 28 -9.06 15.55 -26.80
N PRO A 29 -7.74 15.56 -27.07
CA PRO A 29 -7.24 15.11 -28.36
C PRO A 29 -7.52 13.62 -28.53
N LEU A 30 -7.86 13.21 -29.76
CA LEU A 30 -8.07 11.80 -30.15
C LEU A 30 -9.33 11.12 -29.58
N VAL A 31 -10.24 11.86 -28.93
CA VAL A 31 -11.49 11.32 -28.36
C VAL A 31 -12.71 12.10 -28.88
N PRO A 32 -13.79 11.42 -29.34
CA PRO A 32 -15.04 12.09 -29.70
C PRO A 32 -15.66 12.81 -28.50
N ALA A 33 -16.26 13.98 -28.71
CA ALA A 33 -16.85 14.80 -27.64
C ALA A 33 -17.88 14.02 -26.81
N SER A 34 -18.73 13.22 -27.46
CA SER A 34 -19.74 12.39 -26.79
C SER A 34 -19.16 11.37 -25.80
N VAL A 35 -17.96 10.85 -26.08
CA VAL A 35 -17.27 9.91 -25.19
C VAL A 35 -16.59 10.66 -24.05
N ALA A 36 -15.97 11.80 -24.35
CA ALA A 36 -15.31 12.63 -23.35
C ALA A 36 -16.30 13.10 -22.27
N ASP A 37 -17.48 13.58 -22.67
CA ASP A 37 -18.52 14.07 -21.75
C ASP A 37 -19.04 12.97 -20.82
N ALA A 38 -19.08 11.72 -21.29
CA ALA A 38 -19.49 10.58 -20.47
C ALA A 38 -18.38 10.08 -19.54
N VAL A 39 -17.12 10.06 -20.00
CA VAL A 39 -16.00 9.44 -19.30
C VAL A 39 -15.35 10.39 -18.29
N LEU A 40 -15.13 11.66 -18.66
CA LEU A 40 -14.41 12.64 -17.81
C LEU A 40 -15.01 12.77 -16.40
N PRO A 41 -16.34 12.84 -16.21
CA PRO A 41 -16.92 12.94 -14.87
C PRO A 41 -16.72 11.69 -14.01
N THR A 42 -16.50 10.52 -14.64
CA THR A 42 -16.37 9.23 -13.94
C THR A 42 -14.94 8.91 -13.52
N LEU A 43 -13.93 9.58 -14.12
CA LEU A 43 -12.51 9.33 -13.85
C LEU A 43 -12.12 9.39 -12.36
N PRO A 44 -12.61 10.35 -11.54
CA PRO A 44 -12.28 10.38 -10.12
C PRO A 44 -12.72 9.11 -9.39
N TRP A 45 -13.86 8.54 -9.78
CA TRP A 45 -14.31 7.27 -9.19
C TRP A 45 -13.44 6.11 -9.61
N TRP A 46 -13.04 6.06 -10.88
CA TRP A 46 -12.12 5.04 -11.37
C TRP A 46 -10.76 5.11 -10.68
N VAL A 47 -10.23 6.31 -10.40
CA VAL A 47 -8.99 6.49 -9.62
C VAL A 47 -9.15 5.91 -8.22
N LEU A 48 -10.27 6.15 -7.54
CA LEU A 48 -10.51 5.63 -6.21
C LEU A 48 -10.67 4.11 -6.21
N VAL A 49 -11.47 3.55 -7.12
CA VAL A 49 -11.69 2.11 -7.23
C VAL A 49 -10.39 1.37 -7.59
N SER A 50 -9.63 1.88 -8.56
CA SER A 50 -8.34 1.28 -8.94
C SER A 50 -7.30 1.37 -7.82
N THR A 51 -7.24 2.48 -7.09
CA THR A 51 -6.36 2.61 -5.91
C THR A 51 -6.77 1.61 -4.82
N GLY A 52 -8.07 1.47 -4.53
CA GLY A 52 -8.58 0.49 -3.58
C GLY A 52 -8.22 -0.95 -3.97
N ALA A 53 -8.43 -1.31 -5.24
CA ALA A 53 -8.08 -2.62 -5.76
C ALA A 53 -6.56 -2.88 -5.70
N TYR A 54 -5.73 -1.88 -6.02
CA TYR A 54 -4.27 -1.98 -5.91
C TYR A 54 -3.82 -2.22 -4.47
N LEU A 55 -4.35 -1.47 -3.51
CA LEU A 55 -4.03 -1.65 -2.09
C LEU A 55 -4.44 -3.04 -1.59
N LEU A 56 -5.64 -3.51 -1.96
CA LEU A 56 -6.11 -4.84 -1.59
C LEU A 56 -5.22 -5.93 -2.19
N PHE A 57 -4.86 -5.79 -3.47
CA PHE A 57 -3.94 -6.72 -4.14
C PHE A 57 -2.58 -6.75 -3.46
N GLN A 58 -2.03 -5.59 -3.07
CA GLN A 58 -0.74 -5.51 -2.38
C GLN A 58 -0.76 -6.23 -1.03
N VAL A 59 -1.86 -6.10 -0.27
CA VAL A 59 -2.06 -6.84 0.99
C VAL A 59 -2.17 -8.34 0.70
N GLY A 60 -2.98 -8.74 -0.28
CA GLY A 60 -3.14 -10.14 -0.66
C GLY A 60 -1.82 -10.78 -1.13
N TRP A 61 -1.02 -10.05 -1.89
CA TRP A 61 0.31 -10.46 -2.32
C TRP A 61 1.28 -10.60 -1.14
N GLY A 62 1.24 -9.66 -0.19
CA GLY A 62 2.02 -9.72 1.04
C GLY A 62 1.66 -10.93 1.91
N LEU A 63 0.38 -11.31 1.97
CA LEU A 63 -0.08 -12.50 2.68
C LEU A 63 0.32 -13.79 1.95
N TYR A 64 0.18 -13.81 0.62
CA TYR A 64 0.56 -14.95 -0.20
C TYR A 64 2.06 -15.25 -0.12
N ASN A 65 2.89 -14.19 -0.07
CA ASN A 65 4.34 -14.29 0.07
C ASN A 65 4.80 -14.16 1.53
N PHE A 66 3.87 -14.25 2.50
CA PHE A 66 4.25 -14.29 3.91
C PHE A 66 4.97 -15.61 4.12
N ASN A 67 6.29 -15.55 4.21
CA ASN A 67 7.09 -16.71 4.52
C ASN A 67 6.63 -17.16 5.91
N ASP A 68 6.04 -18.34 6.02
CA ASP A 68 6.05 -19.04 7.30
C ASP A 68 7.50 -18.93 7.78
N THR A 69 7.72 -18.44 8.98
CA THR A 69 9.06 -18.08 9.47
C THR A 69 9.56 -19.20 10.38
N PRO A 70 9.79 -20.44 9.87
CA PRO A 70 10.19 -21.56 10.70
C PRO A 70 11.55 -21.31 11.34
N GLN A 71 12.45 -20.61 10.63
CA GLN A 71 13.75 -20.22 11.17
C GLN A 71 13.62 -19.30 12.38
N ALA A 72 12.74 -18.30 12.34
CA ALA A 72 12.53 -17.41 13.47
C ALA A 72 11.87 -18.14 14.65
N TYR A 73 10.98 -19.09 14.38
CA TYR A 73 10.40 -19.98 15.39
C TYR A 73 11.47 -20.85 16.06
N ASP A 74 12.34 -21.48 15.28
CA ASP A 74 13.42 -22.33 15.79
C ASP A 74 14.45 -21.52 16.60
N GLU A 75 14.80 -20.32 16.14
CA GLU A 75 15.68 -19.39 16.86
C GLU A 75 15.06 -18.95 18.19
N LEU A 76 13.77 -18.58 18.21
CA LEU A 76 13.05 -18.23 19.43
C LEU A 76 13.00 -19.37 20.45
N LEU A 77 12.77 -20.61 20.00
CA LEU A 77 12.79 -21.78 20.89
C LEU A 77 14.17 -22.02 21.49
N LEU A 78 15.23 -21.80 20.70
CA LEU A 78 16.61 -21.96 21.17
C LEU A 78 16.97 -20.89 22.21
N ASP A 79 16.54 -19.65 22.00
CA ASP A 79 16.69 -18.55 22.97
C ASP A 79 15.92 -18.83 24.27
N ILE A 80 14.68 -19.31 24.18
CA ILE A 80 13.88 -19.72 25.34
C ILE A 80 14.61 -20.81 26.12
N LYS A 81 15.17 -21.81 25.44
CA LYS A 81 15.92 -22.89 26.09
C LYS A 81 17.14 -22.34 26.82
N THR A 82 17.94 -21.51 26.16
CA THR A 82 19.13 -20.86 26.74
C THR A 82 18.76 -20.04 27.98
N ALA A 83 17.69 -19.26 27.90
CA ALA A 83 17.20 -18.45 29.02
C ALA A 83 16.71 -19.31 30.19
N LYS A 84 15.99 -20.40 29.92
CA LYS A 84 15.55 -21.36 30.95
C LYS A 84 16.74 -22.01 31.66
N ASP A 85 17.76 -22.42 30.91
CA ASP A 85 18.95 -23.05 31.47
C ASP A 85 19.76 -22.06 32.33
N TYR A 86 19.94 -20.81 31.87
CA TYR A 86 20.57 -19.73 32.64
C TYR A 86 19.87 -19.44 33.99
N LEU A 87 18.54 -19.52 34.01
CA LEU A 87 17.74 -19.33 35.22
C LEU A 87 17.83 -20.53 36.16
N ARG A 88 17.85 -21.75 35.62
CA ARG A 88 18.06 -22.98 36.41
C ARG A 88 19.43 -23.00 37.07
N GLU A 89 20.48 -22.57 36.37
CA GLU A 89 21.83 -22.41 36.95
C GLU A 89 21.85 -21.43 38.13
N ARG A 90 20.92 -20.46 38.16
CA ARG A 90 20.73 -19.50 39.25
C ARG A 90 19.77 -19.97 40.35
N GLY A 91 19.32 -21.23 40.29
CA GLY A 91 18.42 -21.83 41.29
C GLY A 91 16.97 -21.39 41.17
N VAL A 92 16.56 -20.81 40.03
CA VAL A 92 15.17 -20.42 39.78
C VAL A 92 14.44 -21.59 39.10
N SER A 93 13.28 -22.00 39.63
CA SER A 93 12.43 -23.03 39.02
C SER A 93 11.66 -22.46 37.82
N VAL A 94 11.76 -23.08 36.64
CA VAL A 94 11.20 -22.56 35.37
C VAL A 94 10.30 -23.57 34.65
N ASP A 95 9.78 -24.58 35.37
CA ASP A 95 8.90 -25.61 34.83
C ASP A 95 7.43 -25.22 35.04
N ALA A 96 6.95 -24.33 34.17
CA ALA A 96 5.54 -24.00 33.97
C ALA A 96 5.29 -23.76 32.47
#